data_AF-A0A9X1KUT0-F1
#
_entry.id   AF-A0A9X1KUT0-F1
#
_cell.length_a   1.000
_cell.length_b   1.000
_cell.length_c   1.000
_cell.angle_alpha   90.00
_cell.angle_beta   90.00
_cell.angle_gamma   90.00
#
_symmetry.space_group_name_H-M   'P 1'
#
loop_
_entity.id
_entity.type
_entity.pdbx_description
1 polymer ?
#
loop_
_entity_poly.entity_id
_entity_poly.type
_entity_poly.pdbx_seq_one_letter_code
_entity_poly.pdbx_strand_id
1 'polypeptide(L)'
;MKKLNYLFSLIVLISFLGFISCGGDGGNDPTIAEQQLANIVGTWATTTSSDVKLNNNDAPGDWSNFSITFTQQKGVSVAGAPTSEVDIFAISSYETQGSSATSFTVVFNNDVNETATVNINGSNMTMSFTLDEGDKLGAKVLSVEGTWNFSLVKQ
;
A
#
# COMPACT_ATOMS: atom_id res chain seq x y z
N MET A 1 -55.56 -26.64 -25.90
CA MET A 1 -54.33 -26.16 -26.55
C MET A 1 -54.09 -24.69 -26.20
N LYS A 2 -53.50 -24.37 -25.04
CA LYS A 2 -53.21 -22.98 -24.61
C LYS A 2 -52.00 -22.85 -23.67
N LYS A 3 -50.99 -23.73 -23.77
CA LYS A 3 -49.83 -23.70 -22.83
C LYS A 3 -48.47 -23.91 -23.51
N LEU A 4 -48.32 -23.48 -24.77
CA LEU A 4 -47.05 -23.65 -25.52
C LEU A 4 -46.33 -22.33 -25.88
N ASN A 5 -46.80 -21.17 -25.40
CA ASN A 5 -46.20 -19.87 -25.73
C ASN A 5 -45.40 -19.21 -24.59
N TYR A 6 -45.31 -19.83 -23.41
CA TYR A 6 -44.54 -19.28 -22.29
C TYR A 6 -43.12 -19.84 -22.17
N LEU A 7 -42.77 -20.88 -22.95
CA LEU A 7 -41.44 -21.51 -22.85
C LEU A 7 -40.35 -20.74 -23.61
N PHE A 8 -40.71 -19.92 -24.60
CA PHE A 8 -39.74 -19.23 -25.46
C PHE A 8 -39.31 -17.84 -24.96
N SER A 9 -40.03 -17.24 -24.00
CA SER A 9 -39.66 -15.93 -23.44
C SER A 9 -38.64 -16.02 -22.29
N LEU A 10 -38.46 -17.21 -21.70
CA LEU A 10 -37.52 -17.40 -20.59
C LEU A 10 -36.07 -17.65 -21.03
N ILE A 11 -35.83 -17.97 -22.30
CA ILE A 11 -34.50 -18.36 -22.79
C ILE A 11 -33.66 -17.14 -23.26
N VAL A 12 -34.28 -15.99 -23.51
CA VAL A 12 -33.57 -14.80 -24.04
C VAL A 12 -32.97 -13.92 -22.94
N LEU A 13 -33.29 -14.16 -21.66
CA LEU A 13 -32.76 -13.39 -20.52
C LEU A 13 -31.51 -14.03 -19.87
N ILE A 14 -30.91 -15.06 -20.47
CA ILE A 14 -29.75 -15.80 -19.91
C ILE A 14 -28.47 -15.57 -20.76
N SER A 15 -28.41 -14.49 -21.53
CA SER A 15 -27.24 -14.22 -22.40
C SER A 15 -26.34 -13.08 -21.91
N PHE A 16 -26.59 -12.52 -20.72
CA PHE A 16 -25.79 -11.42 -20.15
C PHE A 16 -24.97 -11.77 -18.90
N LEU A 17 -24.78 -13.06 -18.59
CA LEU A 17 -23.93 -13.51 -17.47
C LEU A 17 -22.61 -14.15 -17.92
N GLY A 18 -22.06 -13.69 -19.05
CA GLY A 18 -20.85 -14.21 -19.66
C GLY A 18 -19.51 -13.65 -19.16
N PHE A 19 -19.44 -12.98 -18.00
CA PHE A 19 -18.18 -12.47 -17.43
C PHE A 19 -18.11 -12.51 -15.88
N ILE A 20 -18.66 -13.53 -15.22
CA ILE A 20 -18.26 -13.86 -13.85
C ILE A 20 -17.44 -15.16 -13.91
N SER A 21 -16.24 -15.01 -14.42
CA SER A 21 -15.16 -15.97 -14.23
C SER A 21 -14.67 -15.85 -12.79
N CYS A 22 -15.26 -16.63 -11.89
CA CYS A 22 -14.54 -17.52 -10.97
C CYS A 22 -15.60 -18.24 -10.12
N GLY A 23 -15.77 -19.53 -10.41
CA GLY A 23 -16.71 -20.39 -9.69
C GLY A 23 -16.23 -20.72 -8.27
N GLY A 24 -17.21 -20.90 -7.39
CA GLY A 24 -17.22 -21.88 -6.32
C GLY A 24 -16.09 -21.82 -5.29
N ASP A 25 -16.30 -21.09 -4.19
CA ASP A 25 -16.58 -21.72 -2.90
C ASP A 25 -17.11 -20.67 -1.91
N GLY A 26 -18.10 -21.04 -1.10
CA GLY A 26 -18.66 -20.20 -0.05
C GLY A 26 -17.75 -20.14 1.18
N GLY A 27 -16.49 -19.75 0.99
CA GLY A 27 -15.49 -19.60 2.05
C GLY A 27 -15.41 -18.16 2.56
N ASN A 28 -15.32 -17.99 3.88
CA ASN A 28 -14.94 -16.74 4.56
C ASN A 28 -13.46 -16.36 4.29
N ASP A 29 -12.99 -16.58 3.06
CA ASP A 29 -11.60 -16.30 2.73
C ASP A 29 -11.41 -14.78 2.67
N PRO A 30 -10.38 -14.24 3.33
CA PRO A 30 -10.14 -12.81 3.34
C PRO A 30 -9.98 -12.28 1.92
N THR A 31 -10.66 -11.17 1.63
CA THR A 31 -10.46 -10.40 0.40
C THR A 31 -9.01 -9.94 0.28
N ILE A 32 -8.56 -9.61 -0.93
CA ILE A 32 -7.20 -9.09 -1.15
C ILE A 32 -6.93 -7.84 -0.30
N ALA A 33 -7.91 -6.95 -0.14
CA ALA A 33 -7.79 -5.77 0.70
C ALA A 33 -7.56 -6.14 2.18
N GLU A 34 -8.30 -7.13 2.70
CA GLU A 34 -8.11 -7.63 4.07
C GLU A 34 -6.73 -8.29 4.26
N GLN A 35 -6.24 -9.01 3.25
CA GLN A 35 -4.90 -9.60 3.28
C GLN A 35 -3.79 -8.53 3.24
N GLN A 36 -3.92 -7.50 2.42
CA GLN A 36 -2.98 -6.37 2.38
C GLN A 36 -2.92 -5.66 3.73
N LEU A 37 -4.08 -5.36 4.32
CA LEU A 37 -4.18 -4.75 5.63
C LEU A 37 -3.52 -5.64 6.70
N ALA A 38 -3.83 -6.94 6.71
CA ALA A 38 -3.21 -7.87 7.66
C ALA A 38 -1.68 -7.96 7.51
N ASN A 39 -1.18 -7.89 6.27
CA ASN A 39 0.26 -7.92 6.01
C ASN A 39 0.97 -6.66 6.47
N ILE A 40 0.41 -5.47 6.18
CA ILE A 40 1.06 -4.19 6.48
C ILE A 40 0.96 -3.77 7.95
N VAL A 41 -0.11 -4.16 8.66
CA VAL A 41 -0.31 -3.78 10.06
C VAL A 41 0.85 -4.27 10.94
N GLY A 42 1.36 -3.36 11.76
CA GLY A 42 2.52 -3.58 12.63
C GLY A 42 3.50 -2.42 12.59
N THR A 43 4.58 -2.56 13.36
CA THR A 43 5.72 -1.65 13.35
C THR A 43 6.82 -2.22 12.45
N TRP A 44 7.30 -1.40 11.53
CA TRP A 44 8.38 -1.73 10.60
C TRP A 44 9.51 -0.74 10.82
N ALA A 45 10.71 -1.25 11.09
CA ALA A 45 11.85 -0.40 11.42
C ALA A 45 13.05 -0.74 10.56
N THR A 46 13.94 0.23 10.37
CA THR A 46 15.27 -0.02 9.84
C THR A 46 16.09 -0.81 10.86
N THR A 47 17.09 -1.51 10.37
CA THR A 47 18.12 -2.17 11.20
C THR A 47 19.42 -1.40 11.20
N THR A 48 19.70 -0.68 10.11
CA THR A 48 20.89 0.12 9.88
C THR A 48 20.54 1.38 9.09
N SER A 49 21.40 2.40 9.14
CA SER A 49 21.17 3.64 8.39
C SER A 49 21.24 3.44 6.86
N SER A 50 21.93 2.40 6.39
CA SER A 50 22.01 2.02 4.95
C SER A 50 20.73 1.38 4.40
N ASP A 51 19.76 1.10 5.27
CA ASP A 51 18.45 0.56 4.86
C ASP A 51 17.58 1.62 4.17
N VAL A 52 17.96 2.90 4.26
CA VAL A 52 17.29 4.02 3.61
C VAL A 52 18.18 4.59 2.51
N LYS A 53 17.63 4.68 1.31
CA LYS A 53 18.33 5.18 0.12
C LYS A 53 17.58 6.28 -0.56
N LEU A 54 18.30 7.33 -0.96
CA LEU A 54 17.84 8.40 -1.83
C LEU A 54 18.51 8.27 -3.20
N ASN A 55 17.72 8.13 -4.27
CA ASN A 55 18.22 7.98 -5.63
C ASN A 55 19.29 6.88 -5.79
N ASN A 56 19.12 5.79 -5.04
CA ASN A 56 20.02 4.62 -4.93
C ASN A 56 21.32 4.82 -4.13
N ASN A 57 21.60 6.02 -3.63
CA ASN A 57 22.69 6.28 -2.69
C ASN A 57 22.17 6.23 -1.25
N ASP A 58 23.07 6.10 -0.28
CA ASP A 58 22.72 6.20 1.13
C ASP A 58 22.03 7.56 1.39
N ALA A 59 20.90 7.52 2.10
CA ALA A 59 20.18 8.72 2.46
C ALA A 59 21.00 9.57 3.46
N PRO A 60 20.88 10.91 3.41
CA PRO A 60 21.49 11.77 4.42
C PRO A 60 20.87 11.53 5.81
N GLY A 61 21.66 11.70 6.86
CA GLY A 61 21.22 11.56 8.25
C GLY A 61 21.34 10.14 8.82
N ASP A 62 21.01 9.99 10.10
CA ASP A 62 21.04 8.69 10.79
C ASP A 62 19.63 8.09 10.88
N TRP A 63 19.40 7.07 10.05
CA TRP A 63 18.13 6.37 9.97
C TRP A 63 18.08 5.09 10.82
N SER A 64 19.08 4.77 11.65
CA SER A 64 19.15 3.46 12.34
C SER A 64 18.02 3.21 13.34
N ASN A 65 17.30 4.26 13.76
CA ASN A 65 16.17 4.18 14.70
C ASN A 65 14.83 4.49 14.03
N PHE A 66 14.79 4.58 12.71
CA PHE A 66 13.58 4.88 11.96
C PHE A 66 12.57 3.75 12.10
N SER A 67 11.31 4.11 12.31
CA SER A 67 10.20 3.17 12.27
C SER A 67 8.93 3.83 11.72
N ILE A 68 8.11 3.02 11.07
CA ILE A 68 6.76 3.36 10.63
C ILE A 68 5.79 2.31 11.18
N THR A 69 4.69 2.78 11.77
CA THR A 69 3.67 1.93 12.38
C THR A 69 2.35 2.08 11.66
N PHE A 70 1.79 0.98 11.18
CA PHE A 70 0.47 0.91 10.56
C PHE A 70 -0.51 0.23 11.52
N THR A 71 -1.66 0.85 11.78
CA THR A 71 -2.70 0.33 12.69
C THR A 71 -3.89 -0.22 11.91
N GLN A 72 -4.70 -1.06 12.57
CA GLN A 72 -5.91 -1.63 11.95
C GLN A 72 -6.99 -0.58 11.66
N GLN A 73 -6.99 0.54 12.38
CA GLN A 73 -7.88 1.68 12.17
C GLN A 73 -7.40 2.59 11.03
N LYS A 74 -6.52 2.09 10.16
CA LYS A 74 -5.93 2.85 9.05
C LYS A 74 -5.16 4.10 9.47
N GLY A 75 -4.67 4.12 10.71
CA GLY A 75 -3.76 5.15 11.21
C GLY A 75 -2.32 4.77 10.91
N VAL A 76 -1.49 5.78 10.62
CA VAL A 76 -0.05 5.61 10.43
C VAL A 76 0.71 6.62 11.27
N SER A 77 1.86 6.20 11.80
CA SER A 77 2.79 7.10 12.49
C SER A 77 4.23 6.76 12.15
N VAL A 78 5.09 7.77 12.21
CA VAL A 78 6.53 7.64 11.95
C VAL A 78 7.31 8.15 13.16
N ALA A 79 8.40 7.48 13.49
CA ALA A 79 9.31 7.86 14.56
C ALA A 79 10.76 7.62 14.15
N GLY A 80 11.69 8.35 14.79
CA GLY A 80 13.14 8.15 14.59
C GLY A 80 13.68 8.61 13.23
N ALA A 81 12.90 9.37 12.45
CA ALA A 81 13.41 10.05 11.27
C ALA A 81 14.44 11.14 11.68
N PRO A 82 15.53 11.34 10.92
CA PRO A 82 16.46 12.44 11.17
C PRO A 82 15.74 13.79 11.14
N THR A 83 16.21 14.76 11.94
CA THR A 83 15.53 16.07 12.10
C THR A 83 15.40 16.86 10.81
N SER A 84 16.33 16.70 9.85
CA SER A 84 16.25 17.34 8.53
C SER A 84 15.22 16.69 7.60
N GLU A 85 14.72 15.51 7.96
CA GLU A 85 13.93 14.61 7.10
C GLU A 85 12.54 14.34 7.68
N VAL A 86 12.19 14.93 8.83
CA VAL A 86 10.86 14.78 9.46
C VAL A 86 9.75 15.20 8.51
N ASP A 87 10.02 16.20 7.68
CA ASP A 87 9.04 16.73 6.74
C ASP A 87 8.65 15.70 5.67
N ILE A 88 9.48 14.69 5.37
CA ILE A 88 9.19 13.59 4.40
C ILE A 88 8.00 12.71 4.81
N PHE A 89 7.62 12.74 6.09
CA PHE A 89 6.63 11.85 6.65
C PHE A 89 5.48 12.61 7.32
N ALA A 90 4.87 13.54 6.59
CA ALA A 90 3.65 14.23 7.00
C ALA A 90 2.39 13.34 6.82
N ILE A 91 2.42 12.11 7.33
CA ILE A 91 1.38 11.09 7.12
C ILE A 91 0.59 10.79 8.40
N SER A 92 -0.72 10.55 8.26
CA SER A 92 -1.61 10.29 9.39
C SER A 92 -2.62 9.16 9.14
N SER A 93 -3.00 8.95 7.88
CA SER A 93 -3.86 7.86 7.46
C SER A 93 -3.31 7.16 6.23
N TYR A 94 -3.78 5.93 6.00
CA TYR A 94 -3.39 5.16 4.83
C TYR A 94 -4.52 4.27 4.30
N GLU A 95 -4.45 3.93 3.02
CA GLU A 95 -5.30 2.96 2.34
C GLU A 95 -4.42 2.04 1.48
N THR A 96 -4.77 0.76 1.37
CA THR A 96 -4.05 -0.18 0.47
C THR A 96 -4.81 -0.36 -0.83
N GLN A 97 -4.09 -0.39 -1.95
CA GLN A 97 -4.63 -0.58 -3.29
C GLN A 97 -3.78 -1.56 -4.08
N GLY A 98 -4.42 -2.50 -4.77
CA GLY A 98 -3.73 -3.44 -5.65
C GLY A 98 -4.41 -4.79 -5.71
N SER A 99 -3.94 -5.64 -6.61
CA SER A 99 -4.46 -7.00 -6.82
C SER A 99 -3.63 -8.10 -6.13
N SER A 100 -2.52 -7.75 -5.47
CA SER A 100 -1.68 -8.67 -4.73
C SER A 100 -1.66 -8.35 -3.24
N ALA A 101 -1.63 -9.39 -2.40
CA ALA A 101 -1.53 -9.26 -0.95
C ALA A 101 -0.13 -8.82 -0.47
N THR A 102 0.91 -9.07 -1.28
CA THR A 102 2.32 -8.85 -0.90
C THR A 102 3.01 -7.76 -1.70
N SER A 103 2.40 -7.28 -2.80
CA SER A 103 2.90 -6.21 -3.65
C SER A 103 1.76 -5.26 -3.98
N PHE A 104 1.70 -4.10 -3.34
CA PHE A 104 0.58 -3.18 -3.45
C PHE A 104 1.01 -1.73 -3.22
N THR A 105 0.13 -0.81 -3.57
CA THR A 105 0.31 0.61 -3.33
C THR A 105 -0.35 0.98 -2.02
N VAL A 106 0.33 1.78 -1.21
CA VAL A 106 -0.23 2.49 -0.07
C VAL A 106 -0.50 3.91 -0.50
N VAL A 107 -1.73 4.38 -0.30
CA VAL A 107 -2.13 5.76 -0.52
C VAL A 107 -2.25 6.44 0.84
N PHE A 108 -1.47 7.48 1.08
CA PHE A 108 -1.47 8.22 2.34
C PHE A 108 -2.41 9.40 2.27
N ASN A 109 -2.95 9.77 3.44
CA ASN A 109 -3.78 10.98 3.62
C ASN A 109 -4.95 11.12 2.63
N ASN A 110 -5.36 10.04 1.97
CA ASN A 110 -6.33 10.02 0.88
C ASN A 110 -5.98 10.97 -0.30
N ASP A 111 -4.68 11.18 -0.57
CA ASP A 111 -4.20 11.93 -1.74
C ASP A 111 -3.53 10.96 -2.73
N VAL A 112 -4.02 10.94 -3.97
CA VAL A 112 -3.53 10.04 -5.02
C VAL A 112 -2.10 10.34 -5.48
N ASN A 113 -1.55 11.49 -5.10
CA ASN A 113 -0.15 11.83 -5.35
C ASN A 113 0.74 11.41 -4.17
N GLU A 114 0.16 11.14 -3.00
CA GLU A 114 0.88 10.71 -1.81
C GLU A 114 0.87 9.18 -1.72
N THR A 115 1.68 8.51 -2.53
CA THR A 115 1.68 7.05 -2.61
C THR A 115 3.04 6.43 -2.41
N ALA A 116 3.07 5.23 -1.82
CA ALA A 116 4.25 4.37 -1.78
C ALA A 116 3.94 2.99 -2.34
N THR A 117 4.86 2.44 -3.11
CA THR A 117 4.84 1.02 -3.47
C THR A 117 5.44 0.21 -2.32
N VAL A 118 4.72 -0.82 -1.88
CA VAL A 118 5.11 -1.70 -0.79
C VAL A 118 5.22 -3.14 -1.31
N ASN A 119 6.35 -3.78 -1.03
CA ASN A 119 6.52 -5.22 -1.18
C ASN A 119 6.85 -5.84 0.18
N ILE A 120 6.09 -6.85 0.60
CA ILE A 120 6.27 -7.56 1.86
C ILE A 120 6.66 -9.01 1.58
N ASN A 121 7.76 -9.45 2.17
CA ASN A 121 8.23 -10.83 2.13
C ASN A 121 8.56 -11.31 3.54
N GLY A 122 7.60 -11.99 4.16
CA GLY A 122 7.68 -12.41 5.56
C GLY A 122 7.79 -11.20 6.49
N SER A 123 8.87 -11.15 7.27
CA SER A 123 9.15 -10.02 8.18
C SER A 123 9.91 -8.87 7.52
N ASN A 124 10.13 -8.90 6.21
CA ASN A 124 10.82 -7.82 5.49
C ASN A 124 9.83 -7.04 4.62
N MET A 125 9.99 -5.73 4.57
CA MET A 125 9.23 -4.82 3.73
C MET A 125 10.21 -3.94 2.95
N THR A 126 10.00 -3.81 1.65
CA THR A 126 10.56 -2.70 0.88
C THR A 126 9.46 -1.69 0.59
N MET A 127 9.67 -0.43 0.93
CA MET A 127 8.76 0.66 0.64
C MET A 127 9.48 1.69 -0.22
N SER A 128 8.86 2.11 -1.32
CA SER A 128 9.44 3.12 -2.20
C SER A 128 8.40 4.15 -2.60
N PHE A 129 8.81 5.41 -2.60
CA PHE A 129 8.03 6.54 -3.07
C PHE A 129 8.98 7.55 -3.71
N THR A 130 8.46 8.42 -4.56
CA THR A 130 9.24 9.53 -5.13
C THR A 130 8.69 10.82 -4.58
N LEU A 131 9.58 11.73 -4.19
CA LEU A 131 9.24 13.09 -3.80
C LEU A 131 9.70 14.04 -4.91
N ASP A 132 8.77 14.74 -5.52
CA ASP A 132 9.02 15.78 -6.52
C ASP A 132 8.69 17.19 -5.97
N GLU A 133 9.03 18.21 -6.76
CA GLU A 133 8.75 19.60 -6.39
C GLU A 133 7.24 19.81 -6.18
N GLY A 134 6.83 20.04 -4.92
CA GLY A 134 5.44 20.29 -4.56
C GLY A 134 4.66 19.06 -4.09
N ASP A 135 5.32 17.91 -3.93
CA ASP A 135 4.72 16.78 -3.23
C ASP A 135 4.40 17.11 -1.77
N LYS A 136 3.39 16.41 -1.26
CA LYS A 136 2.82 16.63 0.07
C LYS A 136 3.14 15.53 1.07
N LEU A 137 3.70 14.39 0.61
CA LEU A 137 4.31 13.40 1.51
C LEU A 137 5.39 14.07 2.35
N GLY A 138 6.14 15.00 1.74
CA GLY A 138 6.94 15.98 2.45
C GLY A 138 7.43 17.18 1.66
N ALA A 139 7.78 18.26 2.38
CA ALA A 139 7.98 19.59 1.82
C ALA A 139 9.45 20.02 1.65
N LYS A 140 9.80 20.39 0.41
CA LYS A 140 10.56 21.58 -0.04
C LYS A 140 11.91 21.96 0.61
N VAL A 141 12.79 21.02 0.90
CA VAL A 141 14.23 21.36 0.96
C VAL A 141 14.91 20.74 -0.26
N LEU A 142 15.78 21.48 -0.94
CA LEU A 142 16.51 21.09 -2.16
C LEU A 142 17.39 19.81 -2.03
N SER A 143 17.29 19.07 -0.92
CA SER A 143 18.05 17.86 -0.63
C SER A 143 17.20 16.63 -0.32
N VAL A 144 15.86 16.72 -0.41
CA VAL A 144 14.95 15.59 -0.13
C VAL A 144 14.16 15.09 -1.34
N GLU A 145 14.34 15.73 -2.50
CA GLU A 145 13.71 15.31 -3.75
C GLU A 145 14.35 14.05 -4.33
N GLY A 146 13.52 13.20 -4.92
CA GLY A 146 13.93 11.97 -5.60
C GLY A 146 13.25 10.73 -5.05
N THR A 147 13.71 9.58 -5.54
CA THR A 147 13.15 8.28 -5.15
C THR A 147 13.76 7.81 -3.84
N TRP A 148 12.91 7.70 -2.83
CA TRP A 148 13.24 7.11 -1.56
C TRP A 148 12.94 5.61 -1.56
N ASN A 149 13.82 4.84 -0.95
CA ASN A 149 13.66 3.41 -0.77
C ASN A 149 14.01 3.04 0.66
N PHE A 150 13.09 2.38 1.34
CA PHE A 150 13.22 1.91 2.71
C PHE A 150 13.21 0.38 2.70
N SER A 151 14.21 -0.22 3.34
CA SER A 151 14.23 -1.64 3.69
C SER A 151 13.93 -1.78 5.18
N LEU A 152 12.78 -2.35 5.51
CA LEU A 152 12.26 -2.37 6.88
C LEU A 152 12.03 -3.81 7.34
N VAL A 153 12.20 -4.03 8.64
CA VAL A 153 11.97 -5.31 9.30
C VAL A 153 10.86 -5.15 10.32
N LYS A 154 9.93 -6.09 10.32
CA LYS A 154 8.83 -6.16 11.29
C LYS A 154 9.38 -6.39 12.69
N GLN A 155 8.95 -5.55 13.64
CA GLN A 155 9.34 -5.61 15.06
C GLN A 155 8.42 -6.51 15.89
#